data_AF-A0A453FMH7-F1
#
_entry.id   AF-A0A453FMH7-F1
#
_cell.length_a   1.000
_cell.length_b   1.000
_cell.length_c   1.000
_cell.angle_alpha   90.00
_cell.angle_beta   90.00
_cell.angle_gamma   90.00
#
_symmetry.space_group_name_H-M   'P 1'
#
loop_
_entity.id
_entity.type
_entity.pdbx_description
1 polymer ?
#
loop_
_entity_poly.entity_id
_entity_poly.type
_entity_poly.pdbx_seq_one_letter_code
_entity_poly.pdbx_strand_id
1 'polypeptide(L)'
;AEADLPRALESFRLLCGDADCEVLRGFLSSVSEGDSDVSPIILSPDADKAHRLEVHDFFKRNFIFLVTDTVEHSDGVQRCIRVRLRSGPRGRRNRTGIGSSEPSGWRDDRPFDSRGSVTWPYHLGKFLRFHLYKENKDTQEALRVIGKMLGLQPRSFRIAGTKDKRAITTQQVTLFKVHASRLAALNNKLTGIKVGDFNYVKEGLVLGQLMGNRFTITLRSVIAESEDMIKVAVDGLIKNGFINYYGLQRFGSASVPTHLVGATLLRGEWRSAVSLILDPREGECDDMNGVREHYKEHGDIDVAIRNFPRRLIAERAILQRLKKYPGNYLQALMAIPRTLRLMY
;
A
#
# COMPACT_ATOMS: atom_id res chain seq x y z
N ALA A 1 -15.33 16.57 17.16
CA ALA A 1 -15.33 17.63 18.19
C ALA A 1 -14.06 17.42 18.99
N GLU A 2 -13.01 18.19 18.68
CA GLU A 2 -11.88 18.33 19.60
C GLU A 2 -12.45 19.00 20.85
N ALA A 3 -12.51 18.27 21.96
CA ALA A 3 -12.80 18.89 23.24
C ALA A 3 -11.67 19.89 23.50
N ASP A 4 -12.05 21.14 23.77
CA ASP A 4 -11.15 22.24 24.08
C ASP A 4 -10.26 21.82 25.27
N LEU A 5 -9.02 21.38 24.98
CA LEU A 5 -8.10 20.76 25.95
C LEU A 5 -7.94 21.59 27.24
N PRO A 6 -7.83 22.93 27.19
CA PRO A 6 -7.80 23.77 28.39
C PRO A 6 -9.06 23.66 29.25
N ARG A 7 -10.26 23.61 28.64
CA ARG A 7 -11.54 23.49 29.39
C ARG A 7 -11.70 22.12 30.03
N ALA A 8 -11.25 21.07 29.33
CA ALA A 8 -11.26 19.71 29.88
C ALA A 8 -10.32 19.60 31.08
N LEU A 9 -9.11 20.18 31.00
CA LEU A 9 -8.17 20.20 32.11
C LEU A 9 -8.69 21.01 33.31
N GLU A 10 -9.36 22.14 33.09
CA GLU A 10 -9.97 22.92 34.18
C GLU A 10 -11.11 22.16 34.86
N SER A 11 -11.93 21.46 34.07
CA SER A 11 -12.99 20.60 34.62
C SER A 11 -12.43 19.41 35.41
N PHE A 12 -11.29 18.85 34.97
CA PHE A 12 -10.59 17.80 35.70
C PHE A 12 -9.95 18.31 37.00
N ARG A 13 -9.39 19.52 36.97
CA ARG A 13 -8.83 20.21 38.14
C ARG A 13 -9.88 20.39 39.24
N LEU A 14 -11.09 20.80 38.88
CA LEU A 14 -12.20 20.92 39.83
C LEU A 14 -12.66 19.57 40.40
N LEU A 15 -12.48 18.48 39.64
CA LEU A 15 -12.91 17.14 40.04
C LEU A 15 -11.87 16.42 40.92
N CYS A 16 -10.58 16.47 40.58
CA CYS A 16 -9.53 15.68 41.25
C CYS A 16 -8.46 16.52 41.96
N GLY A 17 -8.53 17.85 41.86
CA GLY A 17 -7.56 18.77 42.44
C GLY A 17 -6.31 19.01 41.59
N ASP A 18 -5.46 19.90 42.07
CA ASP A 18 -4.32 20.45 41.32
C ASP A 18 -3.20 19.43 41.08
N ALA A 19 -2.94 18.57 42.07
CA ALA A 19 -1.88 17.56 42.00
C ALA A 19 -2.13 16.55 40.87
N ASP A 20 -3.35 16.00 40.81
CA ASP A 20 -3.74 15.03 39.79
C ASP A 20 -3.84 15.69 38.39
N CYS A 21 -4.21 16.96 38.33
CA CYS A 21 -4.27 17.72 37.08
C CYS A 21 -2.88 17.92 36.45
N GLU A 22 -1.86 18.25 37.26
CA GLU A 22 -0.48 18.38 36.76
C GLU A 22 0.09 17.02 36.29
N VAL A 23 -0.21 15.93 36.99
CA VAL A 23 0.17 14.57 36.57
C VAL A 23 -0.47 14.21 35.21
N LEU A 24 -1.76 14.50 35.04
CA LEU A 24 -2.46 14.27 33.77
C LEU A 24 -1.89 15.15 32.65
N ARG A 25 -1.58 16.42 32.92
CA ARG A 25 -0.98 17.34 31.94
C ARG A 25 0.38 16.83 31.47
N GLY A 26 1.26 16.43 32.40
CA GLY A 26 2.56 15.84 32.06
C GLY A 26 2.44 14.58 31.22
N PHE A 27 1.48 13.71 31.56
CA PHE A 27 1.20 12.50 30.79
C PHE A 27 0.71 12.82 29.38
N LEU A 28 -0.22 13.76 29.20
CA LEU A 28 -0.71 14.16 27.88
C LEU A 28 0.38 14.78 26.99
N SER A 29 1.31 15.55 27.57
CA SER A 29 2.48 16.07 26.86
C SER A 29 3.37 14.93 26.34
N SER A 30 3.68 13.93 27.18
CA SER A 30 4.49 12.77 26.77
C SER A 30 3.83 11.92 25.67
N VAL A 31 2.49 11.85 25.68
CA VAL A 31 1.73 11.15 24.63
C VAL A 31 1.76 11.92 23.30
N SER A 32 1.77 13.25 23.35
CA SER A 32 1.83 14.12 22.16
C SER A 32 3.19 14.08 21.46
N GLU A 33 4.28 13.88 22.22
CA GLU A 33 5.65 13.76 21.70
C GLU A 33 5.92 12.43 20.96
N GLY A 34 4.96 11.50 20.96
CA GLY A 34 4.99 10.30 20.12
C GLY A 34 5.77 9.12 20.71
N ASP A 35 6.03 9.13 22.02
CA ASP A 35 6.65 8.00 22.69
C ASP A 35 5.68 6.81 22.79
N SER A 36 6.10 5.66 22.27
CA SER A 36 5.24 4.48 22.14
C SER A 36 5.12 3.65 23.43
N ASP A 37 5.88 4.01 24.47
CA ASP A 37 5.98 3.25 25.73
C ASP A 37 5.80 4.16 26.97
N VAL A 38 4.75 4.99 26.95
CA VAL A 38 4.44 5.86 28.10
C VAL A 38 3.93 5.01 29.27
N SER A 39 4.63 5.09 30.40
CA SER A 39 4.25 4.39 31.64
C SER A 39 2.90 4.89 32.18
N PRO A 40 2.03 4.00 32.69
CA PRO A 40 0.75 4.41 33.29
C PRO A 40 0.95 5.38 34.45
N ILE A 41 0.06 6.37 34.56
CA ILE A 41 -0.01 7.24 35.73
C ILE A 41 -1.04 6.71 36.73
N ILE A 42 -0.82 7.01 38.00
CA ILE A 42 -1.72 6.67 39.11
C ILE A 42 -2.15 7.98 39.73
N LEU A 43 -3.47 8.19 39.82
CA LEU A 43 -4.07 9.34 40.49
C LEU A 43 -4.09 9.14 42.01
N SER A 44 -4.34 10.22 42.73
CA SER A 44 -4.38 10.23 44.19
C SER A 44 -5.38 9.19 44.76
N PRO A 45 -5.12 8.64 45.95
CA PRO A 45 -6.01 7.65 46.56
C PRO A 45 -7.39 8.23 46.84
N ASP A 46 -8.42 7.48 46.47
CA ASP A 46 -9.82 7.87 46.63
C ASP A 46 -10.63 6.71 47.21
N ALA A 47 -11.21 6.93 48.39
CA ALA A 47 -12.03 5.94 49.09
C ALA A 47 -13.48 5.89 48.54
N ASP A 48 -13.99 6.97 47.95
CA ASP A 48 -15.38 7.05 47.50
C ASP A 48 -15.60 6.36 46.15
N LYS A 49 -16.55 5.43 46.11
CA LYS A 49 -16.90 4.70 44.89
C LYS A 49 -17.66 5.58 43.89
N ALA A 50 -18.48 6.52 44.35
CA ALA A 50 -19.25 7.41 43.48
C ALA A 50 -18.30 8.40 42.77
N HIS A 51 -17.40 9.03 43.52
CA HIS A 51 -16.39 9.91 42.98
C HIS A 51 -15.48 9.21 41.95
N ARG A 52 -14.97 7.99 42.25
CA ARG A 52 -14.19 7.21 41.27
C ARG A 52 -14.95 6.95 39.96
N LEU A 53 -16.26 6.68 40.03
CA LEU A 53 -17.08 6.44 38.84
C LEU A 53 -17.21 7.71 37.98
N GLU A 54 -17.36 8.88 38.61
CA GLU A 54 -17.40 10.17 37.93
C GLU A 54 -16.08 10.47 37.21
N VAL A 55 -14.94 10.18 37.85
CA VAL A 55 -13.63 10.29 37.22
C VAL A 55 -13.51 9.34 36.02
N HIS A 56 -13.94 8.09 36.14
CA HIS A 56 -13.96 7.15 35.01
C HIS A 56 -14.80 7.68 33.83
N ASP A 57 -15.98 8.24 34.12
CA ASP A 57 -16.87 8.79 33.09
C ASP A 57 -16.34 10.08 32.48
N PHE A 58 -15.64 10.91 33.26
CA PHE A 58 -14.92 12.08 32.76
C PHE A 58 -13.89 11.68 31.69
N PHE A 59 -13.06 10.67 31.97
CA PHE A 59 -12.08 10.17 30.98
C PHE A 59 -12.75 9.56 29.74
N LYS A 60 -13.87 8.84 29.90
CA LYS A 60 -14.63 8.30 28.75
C LYS A 60 -15.20 9.40 27.85
N ARG A 61 -15.61 10.54 28.43
CA ARG A 61 -16.21 11.66 27.69
C ARG A 61 -15.16 12.55 27.03
N ASN A 62 -14.09 12.87 27.75
CA ASN A 62 -13.12 13.90 27.33
C ASN A 62 -11.83 13.31 26.73
N PHE A 63 -11.42 12.11 27.13
CA PHE A 63 -10.13 11.51 26.77
C PHE A 63 -10.28 10.06 26.28
N ILE A 64 -11.02 9.88 25.18
CA ILE A 64 -11.37 8.56 24.60
C ILE A 64 -10.20 7.64 24.21
N PHE A 65 -8.97 8.18 24.08
CA PHE A 65 -7.74 7.42 23.84
C PHE A 65 -7.12 6.84 25.12
N LEU A 66 -7.60 7.26 26.29
CA LEU A 66 -7.15 6.78 27.58
C LEU A 66 -8.11 5.72 28.12
N VAL A 67 -7.56 4.79 28.88
CA VAL A 67 -8.30 3.77 29.63
C VAL A 67 -7.97 3.96 31.10
N THR A 68 -9.02 3.93 31.92
CA THR A 68 -8.90 4.04 33.36
C THR A 68 -9.35 2.75 34.03
N ASP A 69 -8.60 2.30 35.04
CA ASP A 69 -8.93 1.15 35.87
C ASP A 69 -8.65 1.43 37.35
N THR A 70 -9.51 0.95 38.25
CA THR A 70 -9.30 1.10 39.70
C THR A 70 -8.32 0.02 40.18
N VAL A 71 -7.25 0.43 40.86
CA VAL A 71 -6.24 -0.47 41.45
C VAL A 71 -6.14 -0.22 42.96
N GLU A 72 -5.61 -1.20 43.70
CA GLU A 72 -5.39 -1.07 45.14
C GLU A 72 -4.14 -0.24 45.40
N HIS A 73 -4.23 0.69 46.36
CA HIS A 73 -3.10 1.49 46.82
C HIS A 73 -2.10 0.62 47.59
N SER A 74 -0.83 1.04 47.69
CA SER A 74 0.24 0.32 48.40
C SER A 74 -0.10 -0.03 49.86
N ASP A 75 -1.03 0.71 50.45
CA ASP A 75 -1.43 0.58 51.85
C ASP A 75 -2.58 -0.43 52.06
N GLY A 76 -3.08 -1.07 50.99
CA GLY A 76 -4.10 -2.13 51.04
C GLY A 76 -5.52 -1.70 51.44
N VAL A 77 -5.71 -0.45 51.90
CA VAL A 77 -6.99 0.07 52.40
C VAL A 77 -7.68 1.00 51.38
N GLN A 78 -6.90 1.80 50.64
CA GLN A 78 -7.42 2.78 49.69
C GLN A 78 -7.32 2.27 48.25
N ARG A 79 -8.15 2.82 47.36
CA ARG A 79 -8.14 2.50 45.92
C ARG A 79 -7.73 3.74 45.14
N CYS A 80 -6.98 3.57 44.07
CA CYS A 80 -6.57 4.66 43.19
C CYS A 80 -6.97 4.34 41.74
N ILE A 81 -7.04 5.38 40.91
CA ILE A 81 -7.36 5.24 39.49
C ILE A 81 -6.06 5.28 38.70
N ARG A 82 -5.80 4.19 37.97
CA ARG A 82 -4.71 4.12 37.01
C ARG A 82 -5.21 4.58 35.65
N VAL A 83 -4.46 5.47 35.02
CA VAL A 83 -4.73 5.96 33.65
C VAL A 83 -3.63 5.46 32.73
N ARG A 84 -4.01 4.87 31.61
CA ARG A 84 -3.09 4.34 30.61
C ARG A 84 -3.60 4.58 29.20
N LEU A 85 -2.69 4.59 28.23
CA LEU A 85 -3.06 4.56 26.81
C LEU A 85 -3.90 3.33 26.50
N ARG A 86 -4.92 3.51 25.65
CA ARG A 86 -5.73 2.40 25.13
C ARG A 86 -4.87 1.54 24.18
N SER A 87 -4.18 0.54 24.73
CA SER A 87 -3.63 -0.55 23.94
C SER A 87 -4.80 -1.34 23.31
N GLY A 88 -4.73 -1.62 22.00
CA GLY A 88 -5.74 -2.41 21.30
C GLY A 88 -5.93 -3.80 21.93
N PRO A 89 -6.99 -4.55 21.57
CA PRO A 89 -7.32 -5.82 22.21
C PRO A 89 -6.11 -6.76 22.14
N ARG A 90 -5.53 -7.11 23.30
CA ARG A 90 -4.63 -8.27 23.39
C ARG A 90 -5.49 -9.48 23.04
N GLY A 91 -5.17 -10.14 21.93
CA GLY A 91 -5.87 -11.35 21.49
C GLY A 91 -5.91 -12.36 22.64
N ARG A 92 -7.10 -12.56 23.22
CA ARG A 92 -7.34 -13.69 24.12
C ARG A 92 -7.20 -14.95 23.28
N ARG A 93 -6.19 -15.75 23.64
CA ARG A 93 -5.98 -17.12 23.19
C ARG A 93 -7.29 -17.89 23.43
N ASN A 94 -7.83 -18.50 22.38
CA ASN A 94 -9.08 -19.26 22.40
C ASN A 94 -9.17 -20.17 23.64
N ARG A 95 -10.15 -19.91 24.51
CA ARG A 95 -10.76 -20.94 25.34
C ARG A 95 -12.21 -21.07 24.88
N THR A 96 -12.50 -22.23 24.32
CA THR A 96 -13.83 -22.74 24.00
C THR A 96 -14.74 -22.62 25.22
N GLY A 97 -15.89 -21.96 25.06
CA GLY A 97 -16.90 -21.83 26.10
C GLY A 97 -18.11 -21.08 25.58
N ILE A 98 -19.19 -21.81 25.35
CA ILE A 98 -20.52 -21.32 24.99
C ILE A 98 -21.03 -20.38 26.10
N GLY A 99 -21.60 -19.24 25.72
CA GLY A 99 -22.21 -18.29 26.64
C GLY A 99 -22.62 -17.00 25.94
N SER A 100 -23.91 -16.91 25.62
CA SER A 100 -24.61 -15.74 25.14
C SER A 100 -24.60 -14.59 26.15
N SER A 101 -24.32 -13.35 25.71
CA SER A 101 -25.18 -12.17 25.94
C SER A 101 -24.49 -10.85 25.59
N GLU A 102 -25.24 -10.03 24.85
CA GLU A 102 -25.18 -8.58 24.63
C GLU A 102 -24.25 -7.96 23.56
N PRO A 103 -24.82 -7.09 22.69
CA PRO A 103 -24.09 -6.46 21.61
C PRO A 103 -23.43 -5.16 22.12
N SER A 104 -22.13 -5.22 22.44
CA SER A 104 -21.35 -3.99 22.56
C SER A 104 -21.25 -3.34 21.19
N GLY A 105 -21.98 -2.24 21.01
CA GLY A 105 -21.94 -1.41 19.82
C GLY A 105 -20.52 -0.98 19.47
N TRP A 106 -20.27 -0.79 18.18
CA TRP A 106 -19.03 -0.33 17.56
C TRP A 106 -17.95 -1.41 17.31
N ARG A 107 -18.33 -2.50 16.64
CA ARG A 107 -17.39 -3.17 15.72
C ARG A 107 -17.24 -2.27 14.49
N ASP A 108 -16.02 -2.04 13.99
CA ASP A 108 -15.84 -1.61 12.58
C ASP A 108 -16.51 -2.74 11.79
N ASP A 109 -17.69 -2.52 11.19
CA ASP A 109 -18.49 -3.52 10.46
C ASP A 109 -17.77 -4.07 9.21
N ARG A 110 -16.46 -3.80 9.10
CA ARG A 110 -15.60 -4.24 8.02
C ARG A 110 -14.81 -5.48 8.44
N PRO A 111 -14.70 -6.47 7.55
CA PRO A 111 -13.87 -7.65 7.77
C PRO A 111 -12.47 -7.30 8.25
N PHE A 112 -11.91 -8.12 9.15
CA PHE A 112 -10.54 -7.97 9.63
C PHE A 112 -9.55 -7.82 8.47
N ASP A 113 -8.82 -6.70 8.46
CA ASP A 113 -7.90 -6.35 7.40
C ASP A 113 -6.44 -6.57 7.83
N SER A 114 -5.90 -7.73 7.46
CA SER A 114 -4.53 -8.18 7.72
C SER A 114 -3.41 -7.39 7.02
N ARG A 115 -3.72 -6.35 6.24
CA ARG A 115 -2.72 -5.65 5.41
C ARG A 115 -1.72 -4.79 6.18
N GLY A 116 -2.01 -4.41 7.42
CA GLY A 116 -1.18 -3.49 8.19
C GLY A 116 -1.27 -3.77 9.69
N SER A 117 -0.89 -2.78 10.50
CA SER A 117 -0.86 -2.96 11.95
C SER A 117 -2.24 -3.33 12.51
N VAL A 118 -2.26 -4.36 13.37
CA VAL A 118 -3.45 -4.79 14.12
C VAL A 118 -3.87 -3.71 15.12
N THR A 119 -2.89 -3.00 15.68
CA THR A 119 -3.10 -1.87 16.60
C THR A 119 -2.80 -0.58 15.84
N TRP A 120 -3.85 0.18 15.50
CA TRP A 120 -3.73 1.45 14.78
C TRP A 120 -4.46 2.56 15.53
N PRO A 121 -3.81 3.71 15.82
CA PRO A 121 -4.46 4.81 16.51
C PRO A 121 -5.67 5.34 15.73
N TYR A 122 -6.80 5.52 16.40
CA TYR A 122 -8.05 5.93 15.75
C TYR A 122 -8.01 7.39 15.24
N HIS A 123 -7.18 8.23 15.86
CA HIS A 123 -7.01 9.63 15.47
C HIS A 123 -6.15 9.79 14.20
N LEU A 124 -5.37 8.77 13.84
CA LEU A 124 -4.57 8.78 12.61
C LEU A 124 -5.39 8.30 11.41
N GLY A 125 -5.14 8.93 10.27
CA GLY A 125 -5.61 8.42 8.98
C GLY A 125 -5.20 6.95 8.78
N LYS A 126 -6.09 6.16 8.17
CA LYS A 126 -5.85 4.71 7.94
C LYS A 126 -4.68 4.45 7.00
N PHE A 127 -4.28 5.43 6.19
CA PHE A 127 -3.21 5.31 5.22
C PHE A 127 -2.10 6.32 5.49
N LEU A 128 -0.86 5.87 5.39
CA LEU A 128 0.31 6.72 5.29
C LEU A 128 0.53 7.06 3.82
N ARG A 129 0.34 8.34 3.45
CA ARG A 129 0.77 8.90 2.17
C ARG A 129 2.24 9.30 2.25
N PHE A 130 2.99 8.99 1.21
CA PHE A 130 4.40 9.37 1.08
C PHE A 130 4.79 9.53 -0.38
N HIS A 131 5.90 10.21 -0.62
CA HIS A 131 6.55 10.29 -1.92
C HIS A 131 7.57 9.15 -2.07
N LEU A 132 7.39 8.36 -3.12
CA LEU A 132 8.32 7.33 -3.58
C LEU A 132 9.18 7.93 -4.68
N TYR A 133 10.46 8.06 -4.40
CA TYR A 133 11.51 8.32 -5.38
C TYR A 133 12.13 6.99 -5.81
N LYS A 134 12.33 6.80 -7.12
CA LYS A 134 13.00 5.63 -7.68
C LYS A 134 13.87 5.98 -8.88
N GLU A 135 14.98 5.28 -9.02
CA GLU A 135 15.93 5.39 -10.14
C GLU A 135 16.04 4.04 -10.86
N ASN A 136 15.84 4.04 -12.18
CA ASN A 136 15.98 2.86 -13.03
C ASN A 136 15.23 1.59 -12.54
N LYS A 137 14.07 1.79 -11.91
CA LYS A 137 13.28 0.73 -11.27
C LYS A 137 11.82 0.80 -11.66
N ASP A 138 11.19 -0.36 -11.78
CA ASP A 138 9.74 -0.45 -11.96
C ASP A 138 9.01 -0.11 -10.65
N THR A 139 7.84 0.52 -10.73
CA THR A 139 7.07 0.90 -9.54
C THR A 139 6.70 -0.33 -8.70
N GLN A 140 6.24 -1.42 -9.31
CA GLN A 140 5.87 -2.64 -8.57
C GLN A 140 7.08 -3.35 -7.98
N GLU A 141 8.24 -3.30 -8.67
CA GLU A 141 9.50 -3.79 -8.12
C GLU A 141 9.89 -3.01 -6.85
N ALA A 142 9.86 -1.67 -6.89
CA ALA A 142 10.20 -0.83 -5.75
C ALA A 142 9.28 -1.10 -4.54
N LEU A 143 7.96 -1.18 -4.78
CA LEU A 143 6.98 -1.48 -3.74
C LEU A 143 7.15 -2.91 -3.18
N ARG A 144 7.54 -3.88 -4.00
CA ARG A 144 7.82 -5.24 -3.54
C ARG A 144 9.03 -5.30 -2.60
N VAL A 145 10.09 -4.55 -2.89
CA VAL A 145 11.27 -4.46 -2.03
C VAL A 145 10.88 -3.86 -0.68
N ILE A 146 10.19 -2.72 -0.67
CA ILE A 146 9.71 -2.07 0.56
C ILE A 146 8.77 -3.02 1.33
N GLY A 147 7.81 -3.65 0.63
CA GLY A 147 6.87 -4.60 1.22
C GLY A 147 7.56 -5.78 1.90
N LYS A 148 8.56 -6.38 1.24
CA LYS A 148 9.34 -7.50 1.83
C LYS A 148 10.05 -7.07 3.11
N MET A 149 10.66 -5.89 3.13
CA MET A 149 11.37 -5.38 4.32
C MET A 149 10.43 -5.03 5.48
N LEU A 150 9.18 -4.68 5.18
CA LEU A 150 8.14 -4.40 6.18
C LEU A 150 7.27 -5.62 6.52
N GLY A 151 7.46 -6.77 5.87
CA GLY A 151 6.58 -7.93 6.02
C GLY A 151 5.14 -7.65 5.52
N LEU A 152 4.98 -6.79 4.53
CA LEU A 152 3.69 -6.36 3.98
C LEU A 152 3.44 -6.95 2.60
N GLN A 153 2.18 -7.21 2.32
CA GLN A 153 1.75 -7.69 1.01
C GLN A 153 1.62 -6.53 0.01
N PRO A 154 1.82 -6.76 -1.30
CA PRO A 154 1.70 -5.72 -2.34
C PRO A 154 0.36 -4.96 -2.33
N ARG A 155 -0.74 -5.63 -1.99
CA ARG A 155 -2.10 -5.04 -1.87
C ARG A 155 -2.25 -3.96 -0.79
N SER A 156 -1.24 -3.80 0.06
CA SER A 156 -1.20 -2.79 1.12
C SER A 156 -0.77 -1.43 0.59
N PHE A 157 -0.08 -1.41 -0.55
CA PHE A 157 0.30 -0.21 -1.27
C PHE A 157 -0.78 0.14 -2.29
N ARG A 158 -1.05 1.44 -2.44
CA ARG A 158 -1.88 1.97 -3.52
C ARG A 158 -1.20 3.15 -4.20
N ILE A 159 -1.34 3.21 -5.52
CA ILE A 159 -0.73 4.19 -6.40
C ILE A 159 -1.79 4.76 -7.34
N ALA A 160 -1.60 6.01 -7.78
CA ALA A 160 -2.46 6.61 -8.79
C ALA A 160 -2.10 6.16 -10.22
N GLY A 161 -0.86 5.72 -10.44
CA GLY A 161 -0.40 5.19 -11.73
C GLY A 161 1.06 4.72 -11.64
N THR A 162 1.46 3.91 -12.60
CA THR A 162 2.86 3.49 -12.77
C THR A 162 3.68 4.61 -13.42
N LYS A 163 4.99 4.62 -13.18
CA LYS A 163 5.95 5.53 -13.81
C LYS A 163 7.04 4.74 -14.52
N ASP A 164 7.70 5.35 -15.50
CA ASP A 164 8.67 4.66 -16.34
C ASP A 164 9.80 4.04 -15.52
N LYS A 165 10.22 2.84 -15.94
CA LYS A 165 11.34 2.13 -15.31
C LYS A 165 12.65 2.87 -15.54
N ARG A 166 12.97 3.17 -16.80
CA ARG A 166 14.25 3.79 -17.21
C ARG A 166 14.20 5.31 -17.06
N ALA A 167 14.00 5.77 -15.83
CA ALA A 167 13.95 7.18 -15.49
C ALA A 167 14.23 7.38 -13.99
N ILE A 168 14.45 8.64 -13.61
CA ILE A 168 14.31 9.11 -12.23
C ILE A 168 12.87 9.60 -12.08
N THR A 169 12.11 9.00 -11.15
CA THR A 169 10.70 9.32 -11.01
C THR A 169 10.31 9.49 -9.56
N THR A 170 9.46 10.47 -9.28
CA THR A 170 8.82 10.67 -7.98
C THR A 170 7.31 10.51 -8.13
N GLN A 171 6.67 9.75 -7.25
CA GLN A 171 5.22 9.58 -7.25
C GLN A 171 4.67 9.46 -5.83
N GLN A 172 3.40 9.84 -5.65
CA GLN A 172 2.69 9.57 -4.39
C GLN A 172 2.27 8.11 -4.30
N VAL A 173 2.40 7.56 -3.09
CA VAL A 173 1.98 6.22 -2.71
C VAL A 173 1.25 6.31 -1.38
N THR A 174 0.25 5.46 -1.19
CA THR A 174 -0.40 5.27 0.11
C THR A 174 -0.21 3.86 0.62
N LEU A 175 0.05 3.73 1.92
CA LEU A 175 0.33 2.46 2.59
C LEU A 175 -0.60 2.28 3.79
N PHE A 176 -1.30 1.15 3.84
CA PHE A 176 -2.31 0.90 4.86
C PHE A 176 -1.70 0.61 6.24
N LYS A 177 -2.06 1.43 7.25
CA LYS A 177 -1.71 1.25 8.67
C LYS A 177 -0.24 0.96 8.95
N VAL A 178 0.64 1.84 8.47
CA VAL A 178 2.09 1.82 8.74
C VAL A 178 2.55 3.17 9.24
N HIS A 179 3.33 3.19 10.32
CA HIS A 179 3.90 4.43 10.86
C HIS A 179 5.03 4.96 9.98
N ALA A 180 5.10 6.29 9.85
CA ALA A 180 6.12 6.99 9.06
C ALA A 180 7.55 6.63 9.47
N SER A 181 7.83 6.54 10.77
CA SER A 181 9.15 6.17 11.32
C SER A 181 9.66 4.83 10.78
N ARG A 182 8.78 3.83 10.71
CA ARG A 182 9.11 2.48 10.21
C ARG A 182 9.49 2.49 8.72
N LEU A 183 8.80 3.32 7.93
CA LEU A 183 9.09 3.47 6.51
C LEU A 183 10.35 4.31 6.27
N ALA A 184 10.52 5.40 7.01
CA ALA A 184 11.69 6.28 6.95
C ALA A 184 12.99 5.55 7.29
N ALA A 185 12.97 4.65 8.28
CA ALA A 185 14.11 3.84 8.68
C ALA A 185 14.68 2.96 7.55
N LEU A 186 13.89 2.69 6.49
CA LEU A 186 14.36 1.92 5.35
C LEU A 186 15.27 2.72 4.39
N ASN A 187 15.25 4.05 4.42
CA ASN A 187 16.02 4.89 3.49
C ASN A 187 17.53 4.59 3.47
N ASN A 188 18.08 4.13 4.59
CA ASN A 188 19.50 3.77 4.73
C ASN A 188 19.83 2.41 4.10
N LYS A 189 18.83 1.57 3.87
CA LYS A 189 18.96 0.20 3.35
C LYS A 189 18.48 0.08 1.89
N LEU A 190 17.82 1.12 1.37
CA LEU A 190 17.25 1.15 0.04
C LEU A 190 18.25 1.73 -0.97
N THR A 191 18.53 0.99 -2.04
CA THR A 191 19.39 1.43 -3.15
C THR A 191 18.55 1.84 -4.35
N GLY A 192 18.74 3.07 -4.85
CA GLY A 192 17.96 3.64 -5.96
C GLY A 192 16.48 3.83 -5.65
N ILE A 193 16.10 3.82 -4.36
CA ILE A 193 14.76 4.09 -3.85
C ILE A 193 14.89 4.99 -2.63
N LYS A 194 14.08 6.04 -2.56
CA LYS A 194 13.94 6.88 -1.35
C LYS A 194 12.46 7.14 -1.07
N VAL A 195 12.13 7.27 0.22
CA VAL A 195 10.77 7.54 0.70
C VAL A 195 10.80 8.75 1.62
N GLY A 196 9.82 9.65 1.49
CA GLY A 196 9.77 10.88 2.27
C GLY A 196 8.43 11.59 2.15
N ASP A 197 8.34 12.79 2.74
CA ASP A 197 7.14 13.63 2.76
C ASP A 197 5.88 12.86 3.20
N PHE A 198 5.90 12.47 4.47
CA PHE A 198 4.94 11.58 5.09
C PHE A 198 3.71 12.36 5.58
N ASN A 199 2.51 11.87 5.28
CA ASN A 199 1.27 12.41 5.79
C ASN A 199 0.23 11.31 6.03
N TYR A 200 -0.51 11.35 7.14
CA TYR A 200 -1.59 10.40 7.39
C TYR A 200 -2.90 10.87 6.77
N VAL A 201 -3.53 10.02 5.97
CA VAL A 201 -4.75 10.33 5.22
C VAL A 201 -5.82 9.25 5.46
N LYS A 202 -7.10 9.66 5.39
CA LYS A 202 -8.24 8.77 5.64
C LYS A 202 -8.43 7.75 4.52
N GLU A 203 -8.15 8.15 3.28
CA GLU A 203 -8.38 7.36 2.08
C GLU A 203 -7.07 7.08 1.35
N GLY A 204 -6.96 5.87 0.79
CA GLY A 204 -5.82 5.49 -0.03
C GLY A 204 -6.03 5.86 -1.49
N LEU A 205 -4.94 6.11 -2.21
CA LEU A 205 -4.96 6.48 -3.63
C LEU A 205 -5.69 5.44 -4.48
N VAL A 206 -6.34 5.91 -5.55
CA VAL A 206 -7.00 5.09 -6.56
C VAL A 206 -6.30 5.27 -7.92
N LEU A 207 -6.29 4.21 -8.73
CA LEU A 207 -5.72 4.28 -10.09
C LEU A 207 -6.46 5.36 -10.91
N GLY A 208 -5.72 6.24 -11.58
CA GLY A 208 -6.26 7.39 -12.30
C GLY A 208 -6.40 8.66 -11.47
N GLN A 209 -6.16 8.62 -10.16
CA GLN A 209 -6.21 9.79 -9.27
C GLN A 209 -4.95 10.67 -9.39
N LEU A 210 -4.63 11.10 -10.60
CA LEU A 210 -3.59 12.10 -10.90
C LEU A 210 -4.04 12.97 -12.07
N MET A 211 -3.65 14.25 -12.06
CA MET A 211 -3.94 15.14 -13.20
C MET A 211 -2.97 14.94 -14.36
N GLY A 212 -1.74 14.52 -14.08
CA GLY A 212 -0.70 14.38 -15.10
C GLY A 212 0.67 14.13 -14.50
N ASN A 213 1.70 14.25 -15.34
CA ASN A 213 3.10 14.12 -14.95
C ASN A 213 3.87 15.34 -15.44
N ARG A 214 4.75 15.87 -14.59
CA ARG A 214 5.74 16.87 -15.01
C ARG A 214 7.00 16.16 -15.45
N PHE A 215 7.43 16.41 -16.69
CA PHE A 215 8.63 15.83 -17.25
C PHE A 215 9.77 16.86 -17.31
N THR A 216 10.98 16.40 -17.07
CA THR A 216 12.21 17.11 -17.38
C THR A 216 13.04 16.16 -18.22
N ILE A 217 13.20 16.51 -19.50
CA ILE A 217 13.83 15.64 -20.51
C ILE A 217 15.08 16.34 -21.01
N THR A 218 16.19 15.61 -21.02
CA THR A 218 17.46 16.07 -21.63
C THR A 218 17.69 15.27 -22.90
N LEU A 219 17.55 15.92 -24.05
CA LEU A 219 17.95 15.35 -25.33
C LEU A 219 19.46 15.51 -25.49
N ARG A 220 20.16 14.41 -25.76
CA ARG A 220 21.62 14.40 -25.98
C ARG A 220 21.90 14.14 -27.46
N SER A 221 23.01 14.66 -27.96
CA SER A 221 23.46 14.48 -29.35
C SER A 221 22.40 14.90 -30.38
N VAL A 222 21.81 16.08 -30.17
CA VAL A 222 20.84 16.65 -31.11
C VAL A 222 21.58 17.12 -32.36
N ILE A 223 21.14 16.64 -33.52
CA ILE A 223 21.62 17.08 -34.84
C ILE A 223 20.60 18.07 -35.37
N ALA A 224 21.01 19.32 -35.55
CA ALA A 224 20.18 20.38 -36.11
C ALA A 224 21.05 21.30 -36.98
N GLU A 225 20.46 21.86 -38.03
CA GLU A 225 21.16 22.79 -38.94
C GLU A 225 21.48 24.12 -38.25
N SER A 226 20.64 24.55 -37.30
CA SER A 226 20.84 25.75 -36.50
C SER A 226 20.12 25.67 -35.15
N GLU A 227 20.55 26.51 -34.20
CA GLU A 227 19.87 26.66 -32.90
C GLU A 227 18.46 27.25 -33.06
N ASP A 228 18.25 28.10 -34.08
CA ASP A 228 16.96 28.73 -34.34
C ASP A 228 15.90 27.70 -34.76
N MET A 229 16.29 26.65 -35.50
CA MET A 229 15.37 25.55 -35.83
C MET A 229 14.87 24.83 -34.58
N ILE A 230 15.73 24.67 -33.56
CA ILE A 230 15.35 24.07 -32.28
C ILE A 230 14.35 24.98 -31.54
N LYS A 231 14.59 26.30 -31.53
CA LYS A 231 13.68 27.27 -30.92
C LYS A 231 12.30 27.24 -31.58
N VAL A 232 12.26 27.28 -32.92
CA VAL A 232 11.01 27.19 -33.69
C VAL A 232 10.24 25.91 -33.39
N ALA A 233 10.93 24.77 -33.28
CA ALA A 233 10.31 23.49 -32.94
C ALA A 233 9.71 23.48 -31.52
N VAL A 234 10.44 24.03 -30.53
CA VAL A 234 9.97 24.14 -29.14
C VAL A 234 8.80 25.11 -29.03
N ASP A 235 8.86 26.26 -29.70
CA ASP A 235 7.77 27.24 -29.72
C ASP A 235 6.51 26.67 -30.37
N GLY A 236 6.68 25.90 -31.46
CA GLY A 236 5.61 25.15 -32.10
C GLY A 236 4.94 24.16 -31.14
N LEU A 237 5.73 23.41 -30.37
CA LEU A 237 5.24 22.47 -29.35
C LEU A 237 4.50 23.19 -28.21
N ILE A 238 4.99 24.35 -27.75
CA ILE A 238 4.34 25.15 -26.69
C ILE A 238 3.01 25.70 -27.18
N LYS A 239 2.96 26.24 -28.40
CA LYS A 239 1.78 26.91 -28.95
C LYS A 239 0.69 25.93 -29.37
N ASN A 240 1.07 24.83 -30.03
CA ASN A 240 0.13 23.92 -30.68
C ASN A 240 0.01 22.57 -29.97
N GLY A 241 0.92 22.25 -29.05
CA GLY A 241 1.00 20.93 -28.45
C GLY A 241 1.57 19.89 -29.42
N PHE A 242 1.12 18.65 -29.27
CA PHE A 242 1.54 17.51 -30.08
C PHE A 242 0.35 16.58 -30.34
N ILE A 243 0.48 15.70 -31.34
CA ILE A 243 -0.56 14.72 -31.65
C ILE A 243 -0.56 13.62 -30.56
N ASN A 244 -1.70 13.43 -29.92
CA ASN A 244 -1.86 12.52 -28.78
C ASN A 244 -1.93 11.04 -29.20
N TYR A 245 -0.83 10.52 -29.72
CA TYR A 245 -0.69 9.12 -30.11
C TYR A 245 -0.46 8.19 -28.90
N TYR A 246 -0.88 6.94 -29.06
CA TYR A 246 -0.33 5.85 -28.25
C TYR A 246 1.11 5.56 -28.69
N GLY A 247 2.07 5.74 -27.78
CA GLY A 247 3.47 5.43 -28.07
C GLY A 247 3.75 3.94 -28.25
N LEU A 248 4.89 3.59 -28.86
CA LEU A 248 5.29 2.22 -29.17
C LEU A 248 5.28 1.27 -27.95
N GLN A 249 5.58 1.79 -26.76
CA GLN A 249 5.50 1.03 -25.51
C GLN A 249 4.11 0.40 -25.27
N ARG A 250 3.03 1.00 -25.79
CA ARG A 250 1.67 0.46 -25.68
C ARG A 250 1.48 -0.82 -26.47
N PHE A 251 2.26 -0.99 -27.54
CA PHE A 251 2.22 -2.15 -28.42
C PHE A 251 3.20 -3.25 -28.00
N GLY A 252 3.91 -3.04 -26.88
CA GLY A 252 5.00 -3.89 -26.42
C GLY A 252 6.32 -3.58 -27.11
N SER A 253 7.42 -3.89 -26.44
CA SER A 253 8.77 -3.83 -27.04
C SER A 253 9.20 -5.15 -27.69
N ALA A 254 8.32 -6.16 -27.65
CA ALA A 254 8.57 -7.46 -28.27
C ALA A 254 8.10 -7.45 -29.72
N SER A 255 8.67 -8.35 -30.51
CA SER A 255 8.41 -8.53 -31.94
C SER A 255 6.98 -8.95 -32.29
N VAL A 256 6.19 -9.47 -31.34
CA VAL A 256 4.74 -9.65 -31.55
C VAL A 256 4.00 -8.45 -30.96
N PRO A 257 3.38 -7.63 -31.82
CA PRO A 257 2.60 -6.48 -31.36
C PRO A 257 1.35 -6.91 -30.60
N THR A 258 1.10 -6.29 -29.45
CA THR A 258 -0.06 -6.61 -28.60
C THR A 258 -1.39 -6.43 -29.33
N HIS A 259 -1.49 -5.45 -30.23
CA HIS A 259 -2.70 -5.16 -30.99
C HIS A 259 -3.09 -6.26 -31.98
N LEU A 260 -2.13 -7.03 -32.51
CA LEU A 260 -2.43 -8.17 -33.37
C LEU A 260 -3.04 -9.32 -32.56
N VAL A 261 -2.52 -9.56 -31.35
CA VAL A 261 -3.12 -10.51 -30.41
C VAL A 261 -4.55 -10.06 -30.08
N GLY A 262 -4.75 -8.80 -29.71
CA GLY A 262 -6.08 -8.23 -29.47
C GLY A 262 -7.05 -8.43 -30.65
N ALA A 263 -6.60 -8.15 -31.88
CA ALA A 263 -7.41 -8.34 -33.07
C ALA A 263 -7.83 -9.81 -33.27
N THR A 264 -6.92 -10.77 -33.10
CA THR A 264 -7.26 -12.20 -33.19
C THR A 264 -8.23 -12.66 -32.10
N LEU A 265 -8.10 -12.11 -30.88
CA LEU A 265 -9.02 -12.39 -29.78
C LEU A 265 -10.44 -11.89 -30.09
N LEU A 266 -10.57 -10.68 -30.65
CA LEU A 266 -11.87 -10.10 -31.02
C LEU A 266 -12.56 -10.85 -32.17
N ARG A 267 -11.79 -11.44 -33.09
CA ARG A 267 -12.33 -12.28 -34.17
C ARG A 267 -12.72 -13.69 -33.74
N GLY A 268 -12.40 -14.09 -32.51
CA GLY A 268 -12.63 -15.45 -32.02
C GLY A 268 -11.64 -16.48 -32.54
N GLU A 269 -10.49 -16.05 -33.08
CA GLU A 269 -9.44 -16.91 -33.61
C GLU A 269 -8.53 -17.42 -32.48
N TRP A 270 -9.07 -18.25 -31.58
CA TRP A 270 -8.40 -18.64 -30.33
C TRP A 270 -7.06 -19.35 -30.54
N ARG A 271 -7.00 -20.25 -31.53
CA ARG A 271 -5.77 -20.98 -31.88
C ARG A 271 -4.70 -20.02 -32.36
N SER A 272 -5.06 -19.11 -33.27
CA SER A 272 -4.15 -18.08 -33.80
C SER A 272 -3.63 -17.17 -32.70
N ALA A 273 -4.48 -16.74 -31.76
CA ALA A 273 -4.06 -15.92 -30.62
C ALA A 273 -3.05 -16.65 -29.72
N VAL A 274 -3.26 -17.94 -29.46
CA VAL A 274 -2.31 -18.77 -28.69
C VAL A 274 -0.99 -18.93 -29.45
N SER A 275 -1.02 -19.21 -30.75
CA SER A 275 0.17 -19.27 -31.59
C SER A 275 0.92 -17.94 -31.61
N LEU A 276 0.24 -16.81 -31.77
CA LEU A 276 0.89 -15.50 -31.70
C LEU A 276 1.62 -15.28 -30.37
N ILE A 277 1.09 -15.79 -29.25
CA ILE A 277 1.72 -15.67 -27.92
C ILE A 277 2.90 -16.63 -27.74
N LEU A 278 2.80 -17.86 -28.26
CA LEU A 278 3.76 -18.95 -27.98
C LEU A 278 4.82 -19.14 -29.07
N ASP A 279 4.54 -18.79 -30.32
CA ASP A 279 5.44 -19.03 -31.46
C ASP A 279 6.77 -18.28 -31.33
N PRO A 280 7.85 -18.80 -31.96
CA PRO A 280 9.15 -18.14 -32.11
C PRO A 280 9.02 -16.72 -32.66
N ARG A 281 9.90 -15.81 -32.25
CA ARG A 281 9.82 -14.40 -32.64
C ARG A 281 11.20 -13.79 -32.82
N GLU A 282 11.32 -12.93 -33.82
CA GLU A 282 12.58 -12.23 -34.13
C GLU A 282 13.00 -11.29 -32.98
N GLY A 283 14.29 -11.23 -32.66
CA GLY A 283 14.83 -10.33 -31.64
C GLY A 283 14.60 -10.75 -30.18
N GLU A 284 14.04 -11.94 -29.92
CA GLU A 284 14.13 -12.58 -28.60
C GLU A 284 15.52 -13.24 -28.44
N CYS A 285 15.99 -13.44 -27.21
CA CYS A 285 17.27 -14.11 -26.99
C CYS A 285 17.22 -15.58 -27.43
N ASP A 286 18.30 -16.08 -28.02
CA ASP A 286 18.38 -17.42 -28.66
C ASP A 286 17.88 -18.56 -27.76
N ASP A 287 18.24 -18.56 -26.47
CA ASP A 287 17.78 -19.55 -25.49
C ASP A 287 16.24 -19.65 -25.42
N MET A 288 15.55 -18.53 -25.54
CA MET A 288 14.09 -18.45 -25.46
C MET A 288 13.45 -18.83 -26.79
N ASN A 289 14.08 -18.42 -27.89
CA ASN A 289 13.59 -18.75 -29.22
C ASN A 289 13.68 -20.27 -29.46
N GLY A 290 14.77 -20.92 -29.05
CA GLY A 290 14.91 -22.38 -29.12
C GLY A 290 13.85 -23.14 -28.31
N VAL A 291 13.43 -22.62 -27.15
CA VAL A 291 12.33 -23.23 -26.37
C VAL A 291 10.99 -23.11 -27.10
N ARG A 292 10.73 -21.98 -27.76
CA ARG A 292 9.52 -21.77 -28.57
C ARG A 292 9.52 -22.64 -29.83
N GLU A 293 10.66 -22.79 -30.48
CA GLU A 293 10.84 -23.66 -31.66
C GLU A 293 10.62 -25.12 -31.28
N HIS A 294 11.26 -25.59 -30.22
CA HIS A 294 11.06 -26.95 -29.70
C HIS A 294 9.58 -27.21 -29.37
N TYR A 295 8.90 -26.26 -28.73
CA TYR A 295 7.46 -26.39 -28.46
C TYR A 295 6.62 -26.43 -29.74
N LYS A 296 6.97 -25.64 -30.76
CA LYS A 296 6.25 -25.60 -32.04
C LYS A 296 6.40 -26.89 -32.84
N GLU A 297 7.57 -27.51 -32.81
CA GLU A 297 7.88 -28.75 -33.52
C GLU A 297 7.33 -29.99 -32.81
N HIS A 298 7.57 -30.11 -31.50
CA HIS A 298 7.32 -31.34 -30.74
C HIS A 298 6.03 -31.29 -29.91
N GLY A 299 5.49 -30.09 -29.63
CA GLY A 299 4.32 -29.93 -28.76
C GLY A 299 4.58 -30.19 -27.27
N ASP A 300 5.85 -30.27 -26.86
CA ASP A 300 6.25 -30.66 -25.51
C ASP A 300 6.02 -29.55 -24.47
N ILE A 301 4.80 -29.54 -23.91
CA ILE A 301 4.37 -28.56 -22.90
C ILE A 301 5.25 -28.60 -21.64
N ASP A 302 5.68 -29.77 -21.18
CA ASP A 302 6.45 -29.92 -19.94
C ASP A 302 7.89 -29.42 -20.04
N VAL A 303 8.49 -29.52 -21.23
CA VAL A 303 9.80 -28.93 -21.51
C VAL A 303 9.67 -27.41 -21.57
N ALA A 304 8.66 -26.89 -22.27
CA ALA A 304 8.40 -25.46 -22.38
C ALA A 304 8.15 -24.80 -21.01
N ILE A 305 7.31 -25.39 -20.15
CA ILE A 305 7.04 -24.84 -18.80
C ILE A 305 8.29 -24.83 -17.91
N ARG A 306 9.17 -25.82 -18.04
CA ARG A 306 10.41 -25.90 -17.24
C ARG A 306 11.42 -24.85 -17.67
N ASN A 307 11.58 -24.66 -18.98
CA ASN A 307 12.57 -23.74 -19.52
C ASN A 307 12.08 -22.28 -19.55
N PHE A 308 10.78 -22.03 -19.61
CA PHE A 308 10.27 -20.65 -19.59
C PHE A 308 10.47 -19.95 -18.24
N PRO A 309 11.09 -18.76 -18.23
CA PRO A 309 11.36 -18.02 -17.02
C PRO A 309 10.06 -17.54 -16.37
N ARG A 310 10.07 -17.39 -15.04
CA ARG A 310 8.88 -16.99 -14.25
C ARG A 310 8.25 -15.65 -14.65
N ARG A 311 8.99 -14.80 -15.38
CA ARG A 311 8.53 -13.50 -15.90
C ARG A 311 7.50 -13.63 -17.03
N LEU A 312 7.48 -14.75 -17.76
CA LEU A 312 6.53 -15.01 -18.85
C LEU A 312 5.21 -15.55 -18.33
N ILE A 313 4.38 -14.65 -17.78
CA ILE A 313 3.16 -15.02 -17.07
C ILE A 313 2.09 -15.56 -18.03
N ALA A 314 1.93 -14.93 -19.21
CA ALA A 314 0.90 -15.33 -20.17
C ALA A 314 1.21 -16.71 -20.76
N GLU A 315 2.43 -16.91 -21.27
CA GLU A 315 2.90 -18.13 -21.90
C GLU A 315 2.77 -19.32 -20.95
N ARG A 316 3.26 -19.17 -19.71
CA ARG A 316 3.17 -20.23 -18.70
C ARG A 316 1.73 -20.56 -18.31
N ALA A 317 0.85 -19.55 -18.20
CA ALA A 317 -0.56 -19.76 -17.86
C ALA A 317 -1.31 -20.53 -18.96
N ILE A 318 -1.05 -20.18 -20.23
CA ILE A 318 -1.62 -20.87 -21.40
C ILE A 318 -1.17 -22.33 -21.39
N LEU A 319 0.14 -22.58 -21.30
CA LEU A 319 0.71 -23.93 -21.33
C LEU A 319 0.18 -24.82 -20.20
N GLN A 320 0.09 -24.29 -18.97
CA GLN A 320 -0.47 -25.01 -17.83
C GLN A 320 -1.93 -25.42 -18.06
N ARG A 321 -2.74 -24.59 -18.73
CA ARG A 321 -4.12 -24.94 -19.07
C ARG A 321 -4.20 -25.91 -20.23
N LEU A 322 -3.38 -25.75 -21.27
CA LEU A 322 -3.33 -26.68 -22.39
C LEU A 322 -2.92 -28.08 -21.93
N LYS A 323 -2.03 -28.19 -20.93
CA LYS A 323 -1.69 -29.48 -20.29
C LYS A 323 -2.92 -30.18 -19.70
N LYS A 324 -3.82 -29.42 -19.07
CA LYS A 324 -5.02 -29.98 -18.41
C LYS A 324 -6.16 -30.25 -19.40
N TYR A 325 -6.31 -29.40 -20.42
CA TYR A 325 -7.38 -29.47 -21.41
C TYR A 325 -6.80 -29.25 -22.82
N PRO A 326 -6.21 -30.30 -23.44
CA PRO A 326 -5.67 -30.22 -24.79
C PRO A 326 -6.74 -29.76 -25.79
N GLY A 327 -6.37 -28.89 -26.73
CA GLY A 327 -7.27 -28.37 -27.78
C GLY A 327 -8.24 -27.27 -27.34
N ASN A 328 -8.41 -27.00 -26.04
CA ASN A 328 -9.28 -25.92 -25.57
C ASN A 328 -8.52 -24.58 -25.43
N TYR A 329 -8.28 -23.94 -26.58
CA TYR A 329 -7.53 -22.67 -26.65
C TYR A 329 -8.23 -21.51 -25.93
N LEU A 330 -9.56 -21.47 -25.92
CA LEU A 330 -10.32 -20.44 -25.21
C LEU A 330 -10.06 -20.50 -23.70
N GLN A 331 -10.14 -21.69 -23.10
CA GLN A 331 -9.84 -21.87 -21.68
C GLN A 331 -8.37 -21.58 -21.35
N ALA A 332 -7.46 -21.88 -22.29
CA ALA A 332 -6.05 -21.54 -22.14
C ALA A 332 -5.81 -20.02 -22.11
N LEU A 333 -6.48 -19.27 -22.99
CA LEU A 333 -6.43 -17.81 -22.98
C LEU A 333 -7.09 -17.24 -21.72
N MET A 334 -8.23 -17.78 -21.26
CA MET A 334 -8.90 -17.36 -20.03
C MET A 334 -8.04 -17.54 -18.76
N ALA A 335 -7.03 -18.40 -18.81
CA ALA A 335 -6.05 -18.59 -17.73
C ALA A 335 -5.19 -17.36 -17.47
N ILE A 336 -4.96 -16.55 -18.51
CA ILE A 336 -4.15 -15.35 -18.42
C ILE A 336 -4.82 -14.39 -17.44
N PRO A 337 -4.07 -13.76 -16.52
CA PRO A 337 -4.62 -12.77 -15.60
C PRO A 337 -5.42 -11.70 -16.33
N ARG A 338 -6.61 -11.36 -15.81
CA ARG A 338 -7.57 -10.45 -16.46
C ARG A 338 -6.93 -9.14 -16.93
N THR A 339 -6.09 -8.52 -16.10
CA THR A 339 -5.43 -7.26 -16.44
C THR A 339 -4.50 -7.37 -17.64
N LEU A 340 -3.81 -8.51 -17.79
CA LEU A 340 -2.95 -8.77 -18.94
C LEU A 340 -3.77 -9.10 -20.19
N ARG A 341 -4.91 -9.80 -20.02
CA ARG A 341 -5.84 -10.03 -21.14
C ARG A 341 -6.45 -8.76 -21.71
N LEU A 342 -6.80 -7.80 -20.85
CA LEU A 342 -7.34 -6.50 -21.27
C LEU A 342 -6.28 -5.55 -21.84
N MET A 343 -5.00 -5.92 -21.75
CA MET A 343 -3.90 -5.15 -22.34
C MET A 343 -3.68 -5.52 -23.82
N TYR A 344 -3.97 -6.77 -24.20
CA TYR A 344 -4.20 -7.15 -25.59
C TYR A 344 -5.53 -6.54 -26.05
#